data_AF-A0A3G8YH00-F1
#
_entry.id   AF-A0A3G8YH00-F1
#
_cell.length_a   1.000
_cell.length_b   1.000
_cell.length_c   1.000
_cell.angle_alpha   90.00
_cell.angle_beta   90.00
_cell.angle_gamma   90.00
#
_symmetry.space_group_name_H-M   'P 1'
#
loop_
_entity.id
_entity.type
_entity.pdbx_description
1 polymer ?
#
loop_
_entity_poly.entity_id
_entity_poly.type
_entity_poly.pdbx_seq_one_letter_code
_entity_poly.pdbx_strand_id
1 'polypeptide(L)'
;MSAAERPSPQTTNPPVTPKPQPKVSRWAYVLIVIGALSLFDLIGLDNWGTPLVMIVIGVALITRPYSWGRPLTLGLVTATLLAAGGWYVLRPAVTGTSTTETLSQPLTAARAEIELSPSVGQLDVGPGSGSTLIEGSLGLTRNERLERRTVERGDTQVVQLTARQIRPNNSLFGNLGQDDAHWLVTLSPDVPLVLKVNMGAGASTLDLANLKVTELRF
;
A
#
# COMPACT_ATOMS: atom_id res chain seq x y z
N MET A 1 83.03 -60.43 -20.89
CA MET A 1 82.88 -58.99 -21.23
C MET A 1 81.53 -58.54 -20.70
N SER A 2 81.52 -57.85 -19.56
CA SER A 2 80.30 -57.46 -18.84
C SER A 2 80.22 -55.94 -18.85
N ALA A 3 79.19 -55.38 -19.50
CA ALA A 3 78.93 -53.96 -19.53
C ALA A 3 78.40 -53.54 -18.14
N ALA A 4 79.12 -52.66 -17.46
CA ALA A 4 78.71 -52.07 -16.20
C ALA A 4 77.62 -51.02 -16.45
N GLU A 5 76.41 -51.32 -16.02
CA GLU A 5 75.24 -50.45 -16.05
C GLU A 5 75.45 -49.32 -15.02
N ARG A 6 75.67 -48.08 -15.49
CA ARG A 6 75.80 -46.91 -14.62
C ARG A 6 74.39 -46.45 -14.20
N PRO A 7 74.11 -46.28 -12.90
CA PRO A 7 72.82 -45.76 -12.45
C PRO A 7 72.63 -44.31 -12.90
N SER A 8 71.46 -44.01 -13.45
CA SER A 8 71.09 -42.67 -13.90
C SER A 8 70.98 -41.69 -12.72
N PRO A 9 71.42 -40.43 -12.88
CA PRO A 9 71.36 -39.43 -11.82
C PRO A 9 69.89 -39.13 -11.47
N GLN A 10 69.51 -39.39 -10.21
CA GLN A 10 68.22 -39.00 -9.67
C GLN A 10 68.07 -37.48 -9.72
N THR A 11 67.17 -36.99 -10.57
CA THR A 11 66.80 -35.58 -10.63
C THR A 11 65.90 -35.28 -9.43
N THR A 12 66.50 -34.79 -8.34
CA THR A 12 65.75 -34.30 -7.17
C THR A 12 64.99 -33.04 -7.55
N ASN A 13 63.69 -33.16 -7.81
CA ASN A 13 62.82 -32.00 -7.99
C ASN A 13 62.83 -31.17 -6.70
N PRO A 14 63.04 -29.83 -6.78
CA PRO A 14 63.02 -28.97 -5.61
C PRO A 14 61.63 -29.00 -4.96
N PRO A 15 61.56 -28.90 -3.62
CA PRO A 15 60.29 -28.90 -2.89
C PRO A 15 59.42 -27.73 -3.36
N VAL A 16 58.23 -28.06 -3.86
CA VAL A 16 57.21 -27.06 -4.24
C VAL A 16 56.72 -26.41 -2.96
N THR A 17 57.18 -25.19 -2.66
CA THR A 17 56.68 -24.40 -1.54
C THR A 17 55.24 -23.99 -1.84
N PRO A 18 54.25 -24.39 -1.03
CA PRO A 18 52.86 -24.01 -1.26
C PRO A 18 52.73 -22.48 -1.17
N LYS A 19 52.27 -21.84 -2.25
CA LYS A 19 52.00 -20.40 -2.27
C LYS A 19 50.99 -20.07 -1.15
N PRO A 20 51.29 -19.10 -0.27
CA PRO A 20 50.37 -18.70 0.79
C PRO A 20 49.07 -18.19 0.17
N GLN A 21 47.96 -18.83 0.49
CA GLN A 21 46.65 -18.40 0.01
C GLN A 21 46.27 -17.07 0.68
N PRO A 22 45.76 -16.09 -0.09
CA PRO A 22 45.38 -14.80 0.45
C PRO A 22 44.24 -14.96 1.45
N LYS A 23 44.50 -14.59 2.71
CA LYS A 23 43.47 -14.51 3.77
C LYS A 23 42.54 -13.35 3.44
N VAL A 24 41.41 -13.64 2.81
CA VAL A 24 40.32 -12.69 2.67
C VAL A 24 39.83 -12.29 4.06
N SER A 25 39.92 -10.99 4.36
CA SER A 25 39.50 -10.43 5.64
C SER A 25 38.01 -10.59 5.81
N ARG A 26 37.59 -11.19 6.93
CA ARG A 26 36.18 -11.39 7.30
C ARG A 26 35.39 -10.07 7.31
N TRP A 27 36.08 -8.96 7.53
CA TRP A 27 35.52 -7.60 7.48
C TRP A 27 35.02 -7.19 6.09
N ALA A 28 35.60 -7.71 5.02
CA ALA A 28 35.17 -7.37 3.66
C ALA A 28 33.72 -7.80 3.40
N TYR A 29 33.32 -8.98 3.90
CA TYR A 29 31.95 -9.46 3.76
C TYR A 29 30.95 -8.64 4.58
N VAL A 30 31.35 -8.23 5.79
CA VAL A 30 30.52 -7.36 6.64
C VAL A 30 30.29 -6.01 5.95
N LEU A 31 31.34 -5.42 5.37
CA LEU A 31 31.24 -4.16 4.64
C LEU A 31 30.40 -4.26 3.36
N ILE A 32 30.46 -5.39 2.63
CA ILE A 32 29.62 -5.63 1.45
C ILE A 32 28.14 -5.75 1.85
N VAL A 33 27.83 -6.47 2.93
CA VAL A 33 26.46 -6.63 3.42
C VAL A 33 25.91 -5.29 3.92
N ILE A 34 26.69 -4.54 4.70
CA ILE A 34 26.30 -3.20 5.17
C ILE A 34 26.10 -2.23 4.00
N GLY A 35 27.03 -2.21 3.04
CA GLY A 35 26.96 -1.36 1.86
C GLY A 35 25.76 -1.68 0.97
N ALA A 36 25.45 -2.96 0.77
CA ALA A 36 24.25 -3.37 0.06
C ALA A 36 22.99 -2.89 0.79
N LEU A 37 22.90 -3.10 2.11
CA LEU A 37 21.76 -2.64 2.93
C LEU A 37 21.59 -1.11 2.88
N SER A 38 22.67 -0.33 2.88
CA SER A 38 22.60 1.13 2.75
C SER A 38 22.19 1.60 1.35
N LEU A 39 22.54 0.87 0.29
CA LEU A 39 22.10 1.18 -1.07
C LEU A 39 20.58 0.97 -1.25
N PHE A 40 20.01 0.02 -0.51
CA PHE A 40 18.57 -0.27 -0.53
C PHE A 40 17.73 0.84 0.11
N ASP A 41 18.25 1.50 1.14
CA ASP A 41 17.58 2.62 1.83
C ASP A 41 17.47 3.86 0.92
N LEU A 42 18.37 3.99 -0.05
CA LEU A 42 18.40 5.11 -1.00
C LEU A 42 17.39 4.99 -2.15
N ILE A 43 16.87 3.80 -2.44
CA ILE A 43 16.11 3.52 -3.68
C ILE A 43 14.58 3.57 -3.49
N GLY A 44 14.06 3.58 -2.25
CA GLY A 44 12.65 3.94 -1.99
C GLY A 44 11.60 3.07 -2.71
N LEU A 45 11.84 1.77 -2.88
CA LEU A 45 10.94 0.84 -3.57
C LEU A 45 9.92 0.22 -2.59
N ASP A 46 8.63 0.52 -2.76
CA ASP A 46 7.49 0.10 -1.92
C ASP A 46 7.22 -1.43 -1.82
N ASN A 47 7.98 -2.29 -2.51
CA ASN A 47 7.81 -3.76 -2.47
C ASN A 47 8.95 -4.45 -1.68
N TRP A 48 8.85 -4.44 -0.36
CA TRP A 48 9.92 -4.77 0.59
C TRP A 48 10.21 -6.28 0.77
N GLY A 49 9.39 -7.19 0.23
CA GLY A 49 9.48 -8.63 0.56
C GLY A 49 10.48 -9.44 -0.26
N THR A 50 10.58 -9.16 -1.56
CA THR A 50 11.34 -10.00 -2.50
C THR A 50 12.87 -9.88 -2.39
N PRO A 51 13.48 -8.70 -2.11
CA PRO A 51 14.94 -8.58 -2.08
C PRO A 51 15.57 -9.22 -0.85
N LEU A 52 14.91 -9.10 0.31
CA LEU A 52 15.41 -9.66 1.58
C LEU A 52 15.48 -11.19 1.53
N VAL A 53 14.47 -11.82 0.91
CA VAL A 53 14.45 -13.27 0.68
C VAL A 53 15.60 -13.68 -0.25
N MET A 54 15.90 -12.90 -1.30
CA MET A 54 17.05 -13.16 -2.17
C MET A 54 18.40 -13.06 -1.44
N ILE A 55 18.55 -12.12 -0.51
CA ILE A 55 19.77 -11.99 0.31
C ILE A 55 19.93 -13.19 1.22
N VAL A 56 18.86 -13.61 1.92
CA VAL A 56 18.89 -14.80 2.79
C VAL A 56 19.25 -16.06 1.97
N ILE A 57 18.64 -16.23 0.79
CA ILE A 57 18.93 -17.36 -0.11
C ILE A 57 20.37 -17.30 -0.62
N GLY A 58 20.85 -16.13 -1.02
CA GLY A 58 22.21 -15.92 -1.51
C GLY A 58 23.27 -16.23 -0.45
N VAL A 59 23.08 -15.74 0.77
CA VAL A 59 23.96 -16.04 1.90
C VAL A 59 23.92 -17.53 2.25
N ALA A 60 22.73 -18.16 2.24
CA ALA A 60 22.60 -19.59 2.50
C ALA A 60 23.31 -20.45 1.46
N LEU A 61 23.25 -20.09 0.16
CA LEU A 61 23.95 -20.79 -0.90
C LEU A 61 25.47 -20.68 -0.78
N ILE A 62 26.00 -19.49 -0.49
CA ILE A 62 27.45 -19.24 -0.38
C ILE A 62 28.05 -19.90 0.86
N THR A 63 27.30 -19.98 1.96
CA THR A 63 27.80 -20.53 3.23
C THR A 63 27.58 -22.04 3.39
N ARG A 64 26.84 -22.68 2.47
CA ARG A 64 26.55 -24.13 2.46
C ARG A 64 27.76 -25.07 2.61
N PRO A 65 28.94 -24.82 1.99
CA PRO A 65 30.08 -25.73 2.10
C PRO A 65 30.92 -25.56 3.37
N TYR A 66 30.68 -24.54 4.19
CA TYR A 66 31.47 -24.26 5.39
C TYR A 66 30.76 -24.72 6.66
N SER A 67 31.47 -25.45 7.54
CA SER A 67 30.93 -25.93 8.82
C SER A 67 30.44 -24.81 9.75
N TRP A 68 30.97 -23.59 9.58
CA TRP A 68 30.53 -22.41 10.31
C TRP A 68 29.34 -21.69 9.67
N GLY A 69 28.89 -22.12 8.48
CA GLY A 69 27.78 -21.52 7.75
C GLY A 69 26.42 -21.75 8.41
N ARG A 70 26.21 -22.92 9.03
CA ARG A 70 24.96 -23.25 9.73
C ARG A 70 24.56 -22.25 10.82
N PRO A 71 25.39 -21.96 11.84
CA PRO A 71 25.01 -20.99 12.86
C PRO A 71 24.89 -19.57 12.29
N LEU A 72 25.64 -19.22 11.24
CA LEU A 72 25.52 -17.93 10.56
C LEU A 72 24.16 -17.79 9.87
N THR A 73 23.72 -18.79 9.11
CA THR A 73 22.41 -18.79 8.44
C THR A 73 21.26 -18.75 9.45
N LEU A 74 21.35 -19.51 10.54
CA LEU A 74 20.33 -19.51 11.59
C LEU A 74 20.24 -18.14 12.27
N GLY A 75 21.38 -17.53 12.59
CA GLY A 75 21.45 -16.18 13.15
C GLY A 75 20.87 -15.14 12.21
N LEU A 76 21.17 -15.23 10.91
CA LEU A 76 20.66 -14.30 9.91
C LEU A 76 19.16 -14.43 9.72
N VAL A 77 18.62 -15.65 9.62
CA VAL A 77 17.18 -15.91 9.56
C VAL A 77 16.48 -15.37 10.82
N THR A 78 17.05 -15.60 11.99
CA THR A 78 16.48 -15.14 13.26
C THR A 78 16.49 -13.61 13.33
N ALA A 79 17.58 -12.97 12.94
CA ALA A 79 17.68 -11.51 12.85
C ALA A 79 16.70 -10.94 11.81
N THR A 80 16.52 -11.60 10.67
CA THR A 80 15.53 -11.23 9.65
C THR A 80 14.11 -11.34 10.19
N LEU A 81 13.78 -12.42 10.91
CA LEU A 81 12.45 -12.59 11.51
C LEU A 81 12.19 -11.57 12.63
N LEU A 82 13.19 -11.27 13.46
CA LEU A 82 13.09 -10.23 14.49
C LEU A 82 12.98 -8.84 13.90
N ALA A 83 13.72 -8.54 12.82
CA ALA A 83 13.63 -7.27 12.11
C ALA A 83 12.28 -7.14 11.40
N ALA A 84 11.78 -8.20 10.75
CA ALA A 84 10.49 -8.20 10.09
C ALA A 84 9.33 -8.11 11.09
N GLY A 85 9.40 -8.87 12.19
CA GLY A 85 8.43 -8.85 13.27
C GLY A 85 8.44 -7.54 14.05
N GLY A 86 9.64 -7.04 14.38
CA GLY A 86 9.84 -5.72 14.99
C GLY A 86 9.32 -4.62 14.08
N TRP A 87 9.67 -4.64 12.80
CA TRP A 87 9.11 -3.70 11.81
C TRP A 87 7.60 -3.82 11.74
N TYR A 88 7.01 -5.03 11.77
CA TYR A 88 5.56 -5.24 11.75
C TYR A 88 4.86 -4.65 12.99
N VAL A 89 5.44 -4.80 14.17
CA VAL A 89 4.90 -4.27 15.43
C VAL A 89 5.13 -2.76 15.55
N LEU A 90 6.27 -2.26 15.07
CA LEU A 90 6.62 -0.83 15.08
C LEU A 90 6.13 -0.09 13.84
N ARG A 91 5.39 -0.74 12.92
CA ARG A 91 4.76 0.02 11.83
C ARG A 91 3.91 1.08 12.50
N PRO A 92 4.14 2.37 12.24
CA PRO A 92 3.16 3.36 12.66
C PRO A 92 1.85 2.86 12.08
N ALA A 93 0.89 2.56 12.95
CA ALA A 93 -0.47 2.37 12.51
C ALA A 93 -0.75 3.66 11.76
N VAL A 94 -0.81 3.60 10.43
CA VAL A 94 -1.30 4.71 9.64
C VAL A 94 -2.77 4.74 10.02
N THR A 95 -3.02 5.45 11.12
CA THR A 95 -4.32 5.89 11.54
C THR A 95 -4.73 6.87 10.48
N GLY A 96 -5.21 6.36 9.35
CA GLY A 96 -5.97 7.21 8.44
C GLY A 96 -7.20 7.60 9.23
N THR A 97 -7.16 8.84 9.69
CA THR A 97 -8.22 9.48 10.42
C THR A 97 -9.44 9.51 9.51
N SER A 98 -10.58 9.04 10.01
CA SER A 98 -11.86 9.27 9.33
C SER A 98 -11.96 10.77 9.11
N THR A 99 -12.00 11.19 7.85
CA THR A 99 -12.03 12.59 7.49
C THR A 99 -13.46 12.94 7.15
N THR A 100 -14.00 13.93 7.87
CA THR A 100 -15.28 14.53 7.51
C THR A 100 -15.00 15.71 6.60
N GLU A 101 -15.44 15.62 5.35
CA GLU A 101 -15.41 16.76 4.43
C GLU A 101 -16.76 17.46 4.44
N THR A 102 -16.76 18.78 4.61
CA THR A 102 -17.97 19.59 4.44
C THR A 102 -18.11 20.00 2.98
N LEU A 103 -19.34 19.91 2.48
CA LEU A 103 -19.72 20.31 1.13
C LEU A 103 -20.74 21.42 1.22
N SER A 104 -20.54 22.47 0.42
CA SER A 104 -21.56 23.46 0.09
C SER A 104 -21.36 23.85 -1.37
N GLN A 105 -22.35 23.56 -2.20
CA GLN A 105 -22.34 23.88 -3.62
C GLN A 105 -23.48 24.88 -3.90
N PRO A 106 -23.18 26.06 -4.45
CA PRO A 106 -24.21 27.00 -4.82
C PRO A 106 -25.09 26.46 -5.95
N LEU A 107 -26.36 26.84 -5.90
CA LEU A 107 -27.32 26.59 -6.97
C LEU A 107 -27.06 27.59 -8.11
N THR A 108 -26.67 27.07 -9.28
CA THR A 108 -26.38 27.90 -10.47
C THR A 108 -27.35 27.69 -11.62
N ALA A 109 -28.14 26.61 -11.59
CA ALA A 109 -29.05 26.23 -12.67
C ALA A 109 -30.49 26.02 -12.19
N ALA A 110 -31.42 25.99 -13.15
CA ALA A 110 -32.86 25.81 -12.88
C ALA A 110 -33.26 24.36 -12.58
N ARG A 111 -32.41 23.39 -12.93
CA ARG A 111 -32.56 21.95 -12.67
C ARG A 111 -31.23 21.38 -12.18
N ALA A 112 -31.29 20.28 -11.44
CA ALA A 112 -30.07 19.59 -11.04
C ALA A 112 -30.16 18.07 -11.16
N GLU A 113 -29.02 17.47 -11.48
CA GLU A 113 -28.79 16.03 -11.48
C GLU A 113 -27.69 15.73 -10.48
N ILE A 114 -28.01 14.92 -9.47
CA ILE A 114 -27.13 14.64 -8.35
C ILE A 114 -26.85 13.14 -8.32
N GLU A 115 -25.58 12.79 -8.40
CA GLU A 115 -25.10 11.43 -8.34
C GLU A 115 -24.25 11.24 -7.08
N LEU A 116 -24.74 10.39 -6.17
CA LEU A 116 -24.10 10.05 -4.91
C LEU A 116 -23.59 8.62 -4.99
N SER A 117 -22.28 8.43 -4.92
CA SER A 117 -21.64 7.11 -5.01
C SER A 117 -20.74 6.83 -3.80
N PRO A 118 -21.32 6.62 -2.60
CA PRO A 118 -20.56 6.19 -1.43
C PRO A 118 -20.09 4.74 -1.59
N SER A 119 -18.86 4.44 -1.17
CA SER A 119 -18.30 3.08 -1.27
C SER A 119 -18.94 2.16 -0.24
N VAL A 120 -18.85 2.53 1.05
CA VAL A 120 -19.40 1.78 2.18
C VAL A 120 -19.95 2.76 3.22
N GLY A 121 -21.02 2.39 3.94
CA GLY A 121 -21.47 3.09 5.15
C GLY A 121 -22.94 3.47 5.16
N GLN A 122 -23.27 4.60 5.77
CA GLN A 122 -24.63 5.13 5.86
C GLN A 122 -24.79 6.39 5.02
N LEU A 123 -25.86 6.49 4.25
CA LEU A 123 -26.22 7.67 3.47
C LEU A 123 -27.59 8.18 3.93
N ASP A 124 -27.63 9.38 4.48
CA ASP A 124 -28.86 10.07 4.82
C ASP A 124 -29.02 11.30 3.91
N VAL A 125 -30.07 11.31 3.10
CA VAL A 125 -30.42 12.42 2.21
C VAL A 125 -31.71 13.06 2.69
N GLY A 126 -31.72 14.40 2.79
CA GLY A 126 -32.92 15.14 3.20
C GLY A 126 -33.04 16.51 2.53
N PRO A 127 -34.11 17.26 2.85
CA PRO A 127 -34.29 18.62 2.37
C PRO A 127 -33.38 19.63 3.10
N GLY A 128 -32.83 20.59 2.34
CA GLY A 128 -32.01 21.69 2.84
C GLY A 128 -32.74 23.04 2.91
N SER A 129 -31.97 24.11 3.07
CA SER A 129 -32.45 25.49 3.27
C SER A 129 -32.80 26.25 1.98
N GLY A 130 -32.58 25.64 0.79
CA GLY A 130 -32.93 26.23 -0.52
C GLY A 130 -31.85 27.11 -1.15
N SER A 131 -31.03 27.79 -0.35
CA SER A 131 -29.98 28.72 -0.84
C SER A 131 -28.84 28.07 -1.62
N THR A 132 -28.67 26.76 -1.46
CA THR A 132 -27.55 25.98 -1.98
C THR A 132 -28.09 24.67 -2.54
N LEU A 133 -27.50 24.21 -3.64
CA LEU A 133 -27.99 23.02 -4.34
C LEU A 133 -27.80 21.76 -3.49
N ILE A 134 -26.60 21.63 -2.92
CA ILE A 134 -26.21 20.50 -2.08
C ILE A 134 -25.33 21.00 -0.96
N GLU A 135 -25.67 20.59 0.26
CA GLU A 135 -24.90 20.81 1.46
C GLU A 135 -24.76 19.51 2.24
N GLY A 136 -23.76 19.42 3.11
CA GLY A 136 -23.65 18.25 3.96
C GLY A 136 -22.27 17.99 4.52
N SER A 137 -22.21 16.91 5.30
CA SER A 137 -20.98 16.35 5.84
C SER A 137 -20.79 14.94 5.30
N LEU A 138 -19.64 14.70 4.68
CA LEU A 138 -19.27 13.44 4.05
C LEU A 138 -18.20 12.78 4.91
N GLY A 139 -18.59 11.81 5.73
CA GLY A 139 -17.67 10.98 6.48
C GLY A 139 -17.04 9.93 5.56
N LEU A 140 -15.73 10.01 5.35
CA LEU A 140 -14.97 9.08 4.52
C LEU A 140 -14.30 8.01 5.38
N THR A 141 -14.23 6.77 4.88
CA THR A 141 -13.49 5.71 5.57
C THR A 141 -11.97 5.89 5.44
N ARG A 142 -11.23 5.10 6.21
CA ARG A 142 -9.77 5.07 6.15
C ARG A 142 -9.32 4.65 4.74
N ASN A 143 -8.54 5.52 4.09
CA ASN A 143 -8.02 5.36 2.71
C ASN A 143 -9.02 5.65 1.59
N GLU A 144 -10.13 6.34 1.88
CA GLU A 144 -10.97 6.92 0.84
C GLU A 144 -10.58 8.36 0.52
N ARG A 145 -10.86 8.76 -0.72
CA ARG A 145 -10.83 10.14 -1.17
C ARG A 145 -12.17 10.47 -1.81
N LEU A 146 -12.67 11.67 -1.53
CA LEU A 146 -13.82 12.21 -2.25
C LEU A 146 -13.37 12.76 -3.61
N GLU A 147 -13.98 12.24 -4.67
CA GLU A 147 -13.93 12.81 -6.01
C GLU A 147 -15.21 13.61 -6.24
N ARG A 148 -15.06 14.92 -6.45
CA ARG A 148 -16.16 15.85 -6.74
C ARG A 148 -16.05 16.33 -8.17
N ARG A 149 -17.13 16.20 -8.92
CA ARG A 149 -17.23 16.75 -10.27
C ARG A 149 -18.54 17.52 -10.42
N THR A 150 -18.43 18.77 -10.86
CA THR A 150 -19.57 19.62 -11.16
C THR A 150 -19.48 20.05 -12.61
N VAL A 151 -20.57 19.86 -13.37
CA VAL A 151 -20.66 20.23 -14.78
C VAL A 151 -22.00 20.89 -15.03
N GLU A 152 -22.01 22.02 -15.71
CA GLU A 152 -23.24 22.67 -16.17
C GLU A 152 -23.53 22.27 -17.62
N ARG A 153 -24.77 21.88 -17.89
CA ARG A 153 -25.28 21.52 -19.22
C ARG A 153 -26.55 22.30 -19.51
N GLY A 154 -26.40 23.48 -20.12
CA GLY A 154 -27.52 24.40 -20.33
C GLY A 154 -28.15 24.77 -18.99
N ASP A 155 -29.44 24.47 -18.83
CA ASP A 155 -30.20 24.79 -17.61
C ASP A 155 -30.12 23.70 -16.52
N THR A 156 -29.23 22.71 -16.67
CA THR A 156 -29.05 21.61 -15.71
C THR A 156 -27.65 21.60 -15.11
N GLN A 157 -27.58 21.62 -13.78
CA GLN A 157 -26.33 21.46 -13.03
C GLN A 157 -26.16 19.99 -12.62
N VAL A 158 -25.09 19.35 -13.08
CA VAL A 158 -24.76 17.96 -12.77
C VAL A 158 -23.68 17.93 -11.70
N VAL A 159 -23.97 17.29 -10.57
CA VAL A 159 -23.03 17.12 -9.45
C VAL A 159 -22.82 15.63 -9.21
N GLN A 160 -21.57 15.19 -9.28
CA GLN A 160 -21.16 13.82 -8.99
C GLN A 160 -20.23 13.80 -7.78
N LEU A 161 -20.60 13.03 -6.76
CA LEU A 161 -19.83 12.80 -5.55
C LEU A 161 -19.52 11.31 -5.46
N THR A 162 -18.24 10.95 -5.56
CA THR A 162 -17.80 9.55 -5.55
C THR A 162 -16.75 9.36 -4.47
N ALA A 163 -16.95 8.38 -3.59
CA ALA A 163 -15.89 7.90 -2.72
C ALA A 163 -15.02 6.90 -3.50
N ARG A 164 -13.71 7.18 -3.61
CA ARG A 164 -12.75 6.29 -4.26
C ARG A 164 -11.69 5.84 -3.26
N GLN A 165 -11.43 4.54 -3.25
CA GLN A 165 -10.37 3.94 -2.46
C GLN A 165 -9.00 4.29 -3.06
N ILE A 166 -8.11 4.89 -2.26
CA ILE A 166 -6.77 5.32 -2.70
C ILE A 166 -5.77 4.15 -2.70
N ARG A 167 -6.00 3.14 -1.85
CA ARG A 167 -5.14 1.95 -1.74
C ARG A 167 -5.99 0.69 -1.57
N PRO A 168 -5.61 -0.44 -2.20
CA PRO A 168 -6.26 -1.71 -1.92
C PRO A 168 -6.09 -2.06 -0.44
N ASN A 169 -7.22 -2.31 0.24
CA ASN A 169 -7.21 -2.74 1.63
C ASN A 169 -6.71 -4.19 1.72
N ASN A 170 -5.38 -4.38 1.73
CA ASN A 170 -4.76 -5.69 1.90
C ASN A 170 -4.73 -6.16 3.36
N SER A 171 -5.77 -5.82 4.15
CA SER A 171 -5.90 -6.37 5.49
C SER A 171 -6.41 -7.81 5.38
N LEU A 172 -5.50 -8.77 5.52
CA LEU A 172 -5.79 -10.22 5.59
C LEU A 172 -6.73 -10.59 6.76
N PHE A 173 -6.90 -9.68 7.71
CA PHE A 173 -7.88 -9.76 8.78
C PHE A 173 -8.89 -8.63 8.57
N GLY A 174 -10.16 -8.97 8.36
CA GLY A 174 -11.24 -8.02 8.14
C GLY A 174 -11.15 -6.87 9.14
N ASN A 175 -11.23 -5.65 8.62
CA ASN A 175 -11.13 -4.44 9.42
C ASN A 175 -12.26 -4.44 10.47
N LEU A 176 -11.92 -4.84 11.70
CA LEU A 176 -12.78 -4.76 12.88
C LEU A 176 -12.88 -3.32 13.42
N GLY A 177 -12.30 -2.35 12.71
CA GLY A 177 -12.54 -0.94 12.92
C GLY A 177 -13.83 -0.57 12.22
N GLN A 178 -14.85 -0.27 13.01
CA GLN A 178 -16.18 0.16 12.60
C GLN A 178 -16.09 1.18 11.45
N ASP A 179 -16.59 0.80 10.28
CA ASP A 179 -16.69 1.68 9.11
C ASP A 179 -17.80 2.71 9.37
N ASP A 180 -17.49 3.73 10.17
CA ASP A 180 -18.39 4.81 10.56
C ASP A 180 -18.55 5.88 9.45
N ALA A 181 -18.39 5.50 8.18
CA ALA A 181 -18.60 6.42 7.07
C ALA A 181 -20.09 6.79 7.01
N HIS A 182 -20.37 8.06 7.29
CA HIS A 182 -21.72 8.60 7.31
C HIS A 182 -21.79 9.84 6.43
N TRP A 183 -22.59 9.75 5.38
CA TRP A 183 -22.86 10.84 4.45
C TRP A 183 -24.20 11.44 4.82
N LEU A 184 -24.16 12.66 5.35
CA LEU A 184 -25.36 13.45 5.62
C LEU A 184 -25.43 14.56 4.58
N VAL A 185 -26.40 14.44 3.68
CA VAL A 185 -26.54 15.31 2.50
C VAL A 185 -27.92 15.96 2.51
N THR A 186 -27.94 17.28 2.39
CA THR A 186 -29.16 18.07 2.23
C THR A 186 -29.23 18.66 0.83
N LEU A 187 -30.41 18.58 0.21
CA LEU A 187 -30.64 19.00 -1.17
C LEU A 187 -31.60 20.20 -1.23
N SER A 188 -31.45 21.07 -2.23
CA SER A 188 -32.35 22.20 -2.42
C SER A 188 -33.77 21.74 -2.78
N PRO A 189 -34.82 22.17 -2.05
CA PRO A 189 -36.21 21.92 -2.44
C PRO A 189 -36.71 22.82 -3.59
N ASP A 190 -35.94 23.84 -3.99
CA ASP A 190 -36.42 24.91 -4.87
C ASP A 190 -36.45 24.52 -6.34
N VAL A 191 -35.56 23.62 -6.76
CA VAL A 191 -35.40 23.20 -8.16
C VAL A 191 -35.80 21.73 -8.38
N PRO A 192 -36.24 21.34 -9.59
CA PRO A 192 -36.43 19.94 -9.94
C PRO A 192 -35.11 19.15 -9.90
N LEU A 193 -35.14 17.97 -9.28
CA LEU A 193 -33.96 17.13 -9.02
C LEU A 193 -34.09 15.76 -9.69
N VAL A 194 -33.00 15.32 -10.31
CA VAL A 194 -32.77 13.90 -10.65
C VAL A 194 -31.75 13.36 -9.66
N LEU A 195 -32.14 12.38 -8.84
CA LEU A 195 -31.27 11.78 -7.83
C LEU A 195 -30.84 10.37 -8.26
N LYS A 196 -29.53 10.13 -8.30
CA LYS A 196 -28.92 8.83 -8.57
C LYS A 196 -28.06 8.43 -7.38
N VAL A 197 -28.35 7.27 -6.80
CA VAL A 197 -27.61 6.74 -5.65
C VAL A 197 -26.99 5.41 -6.03
N ASN A 198 -25.66 5.34 -6.09
CA ASN A 198 -24.92 4.11 -6.36
C ASN A 198 -24.10 3.74 -5.12
N MET A 199 -24.71 3.05 -4.16
CA MET A 199 -24.03 2.63 -2.94
C MET A 199 -23.41 1.23 -3.11
N GLY A 200 -22.16 1.05 -2.66
CA GLY A 200 -21.51 -0.27 -2.68
C GLY A 200 -22.06 -1.21 -1.62
N ALA A 201 -21.86 -0.91 -0.34
CA ALA A 201 -22.39 -1.69 0.78
C ALA A 201 -22.82 -0.80 1.94
N GLY A 202 -24.03 -0.96 2.46
CA GLY A 202 -24.49 -0.08 3.53
C GLY A 202 -25.99 0.07 3.65
N ALA A 203 -26.39 1.15 4.32
CA ALA A 203 -27.78 1.56 4.47
C ALA A 203 -28.00 2.98 3.95
N SER A 204 -29.16 3.22 3.35
CA SER A 204 -29.54 4.54 2.85
C SER A 204 -30.91 4.97 3.36
N THR A 205 -31.01 6.16 3.92
CA THR A 205 -32.26 6.80 4.31
C THR A 205 -32.49 8.00 3.39
N LEU A 206 -33.61 8.03 2.67
CA LEU A 206 -33.96 9.14 1.80
C LEU A 206 -35.26 9.80 2.28
N ASP A 207 -35.17 11.03 2.78
CA ASP A 207 -36.33 11.89 3.00
C ASP A 207 -36.53 12.82 1.80
N LEU A 208 -37.49 12.45 0.95
CA LEU A 208 -37.82 13.17 -0.28
C LEU A 208 -39.11 13.99 -0.14
N ALA A 209 -39.74 14.05 1.04
CA ALA A 209 -41.10 14.58 1.21
C ALA A 209 -41.23 16.06 0.79
N ASN A 210 -40.15 16.83 0.93
CA ASN A 210 -40.11 18.25 0.59
C ASN A 210 -39.21 18.56 -0.63
N LEU A 211 -38.79 17.53 -1.38
CA LEU A 211 -37.92 17.68 -2.53
C LEU A 211 -38.71 17.52 -3.84
N LYS A 212 -38.39 18.33 -4.84
CA LYS A 212 -38.98 18.24 -6.19
C LYS A 212 -38.25 17.18 -7.02
N VAL A 213 -38.20 15.94 -6.54
CA VAL A 213 -37.53 14.84 -7.24
C VAL A 213 -38.38 14.40 -8.43
N THR A 214 -37.88 14.63 -9.65
CA THR A 214 -38.54 14.19 -10.89
C THR A 214 -38.16 12.77 -11.26
N GLU A 215 -36.98 12.31 -10.86
CA GLU A 215 -36.49 10.97 -11.14
C GLU A 215 -35.55 10.48 -10.02
N LEU A 216 -35.71 9.23 -9.63
CA LEU A 216 -34.88 8.54 -8.63
C LEU A 216 -34.31 7.26 -9.25
N ARG A 217 -33.00 7.05 -9.14
CA ARG A 217 -32.32 5.81 -9.53
C ARG A 217 -31.44 5.28 -8.40
N PHE A 218 -31.43 3.96 -8.29
CA PHE A 218 -30.68 3.17 -7.31
C PHE A 218 -29.93 2.05 -8.01
#